data_AF-A0AAD9MMC5-F1
#
_entry.id   AF-A0AAD9MMC5-F1
#
_cell.length_a   1.000
_cell.length_b   1.000
_cell.length_c   1.000
_cell.angle_alpha   90.00
_cell.angle_beta   90.00
_cell.angle_gamma   90.00
#
_symmetry.space_group_name_H-M   'P 1'
#
loop_
_entity.id
_entity.type
_entity.pdbx_description
1 polymer ?
#
loop_
_entity_poly.entity_id
_entity_poly.type
_entity_poly.pdbx_seq_one_letter_code
_entity_poly.pdbx_strand_id
1 'polypeptide(L)'
;MVALDVLRLARRLLEAGTRRVVVCQVCRRSRWRGLSYEDGAARVIEINRHLEAFCRDSDGVFFWRQKRVWNSVHEVFRADGVHFNDVGNYRFYRSLRGAMMKAVQQVFG
;
A
#
# COMPACT_ATOMS: atom_id res chain seq x y z
N MET A 1 6.99 -14.01 -7.12
CA MET A 1 6.27 -13.68 -5.88
C MET A 1 5.92 -12.20 -5.97
N VAL A 2 4.65 -11.82 -5.83
CA VAL A 2 4.17 -10.45 -6.12
C VAL A 2 4.99 -9.35 -5.43
N ALA A 3 5.42 -9.55 -4.18
CA ALA A 3 6.26 -8.56 -3.48
C ALA A 3 7.60 -8.28 -4.18
N LEU A 4 8.23 -9.31 -4.75
CA LEU A 4 9.48 -9.16 -5.50
C LEU A 4 9.26 -8.39 -6.80
N ASP A 5 8.13 -8.61 -7.47
CA ASP A 5 7.82 -7.92 -8.73
C ASP A 5 7.53 -6.43 -8.49
N VAL A 6 6.87 -6.09 -7.37
CA VAL A 6 6.70 -4.69 -6.92
C VAL A 6 8.06 -4.03 -6.65
N LEU A 7 8.99 -4.74 -5.99
CA LEU A 7 10.33 -4.22 -5.72
C LEU A 7 11.12 -4.00 -7.02
N ARG A 8 11.07 -4.96 -7.94
CA ARG A 8 11.71 -4.84 -9.26
C ARG A 8 11.19 -3.62 -10.02
N LEU A 9 9.88 -3.38 -9.97
CA LEU A 9 9.29 -2.18 -10.56
C LEU A 9 9.81 -0.90 -9.87
N ALA A 10 9.86 -0.87 -8.54
CA ALA A 10 10.39 0.27 -7.79
C ALA A 10 11.84 0.59 -8.18
N ARG A 11 12.70 -0.44 -8.29
CA ARG A 11 14.08 -0.28 -8.74
C ARG A 11 14.18 0.27 -10.16
N ARG A 12 13.38 -0.26 -11.09
CA ARG A 12 13.33 0.26 -12.47
C ARG A 12 12.91 1.73 -12.53
N LEU A 13 11.98 2.16 -11.67
CA LEU A 13 11.59 3.56 -11.59
C LEU A 13 12.74 4.45 -11.10
N LEU A 14 13.52 3.99 -10.12
CA LEU A 14 14.71 4.69 -9.63
C LEU A 14 15.78 4.79 -10.73
N GLU A 15 16.08 3.68 -11.41
CA GLU A 15 17.01 3.62 -12.54
C GLU A 15 16.59 4.54 -13.70
N ALA A 16 15.28 4.73 -13.90
CA ALA A 16 14.72 5.65 -14.89
C ALA A 16 14.77 7.14 -14.46
N GLY A 17 15.35 7.46 -13.30
CA GLY A 17 15.54 8.83 -12.82
C GLY A 17 14.52 9.31 -11.78
N THR A 18 13.63 8.43 -11.30
CA THR A 18 12.76 8.77 -10.16
C THR A 18 13.60 8.92 -8.90
N ARG A 19 13.47 10.03 -8.17
CA ARG A 19 14.29 10.26 -6.95
C ARG A 19 13.87 9.43 -5.74
N ARG A 20 12.56 9.20 -5.60
CA ARG A 20 11.96 8.42 -4.49
C ARG A 20 10.78 7.63 -5.00
N VAL A 21 10.65 6.39 -4.53
CA VAL A 21 9.49 5.54 -4.81
C VAL A 21 8.79 5.21 -3.50
N VAL A 22 7.47 5.38 -3.51
CA VAL A 22 6.62 5.00 -2.37
C VAL A 22 5.86 3.74 -2.71
N VAL A 23 6.08 2.69 -1.93
CA VAL A 23 5.32 1.44 -2.05
C VAL A 23 4.20 1.46 -1.02
N CYS A 24 2.97 1.54 -1.48
CA CYS A 24 1.81 1.50 -0.59
C CYS A 24 1.50 0.07 -0.12
N GLN A 25 1.00 -0.02 1.11
CA GLN A 25 0.43 -1.25 1.66
C GLN A 25 -0.64 -1.84 0.72
N VAL A 26 -0.56 -3.16 0.48
CA VAL A 26 -1.65 -3.93 -0.13
C VAL A 26 -2.86 -3.86 0.78
N CYS A 27 -3.97 -3.38 0.22
CA CYS A 27 -5.22 -3.19 0.95
C CYS A 27 -5.84 -4.53 1.36
N ARG A 28 -6.44 -4.56 2.55
CA ARG A 28 -7.30 -5.66 2.98
C ARG A 28 -8.55 -5.69 2.09
N ARG A 29 -9.20 -6.85 2.05
CA ARG A 29 -10.50 -7.05 1.39
C ARG A 29 -11.45 -7.65 2.42
N SER A 30 -12.72 -7.24 2.39
CA SER A 30 -13.76 -7.85 3.22
C SER A 30 -14.37 -9.09 2.57
N ARG A 31 -14.15 -9.31 1.28
CA ARG A 31 -14.56 -10.51 0.55
C ARG A 31 -13.42 -11.09 -0.30
N TRP A 32 -13.36 -12.42 -0.34
CA TRP A 32 -12.33 -13.17 -1.06
C TRP A 32 -12.99 -14.23 -1.96
N ARG A 33 -12.38 -14.49 -3.12
CA ARG A 33 -12.82 -15.57 -4.02
C ARG A 33 -12.09 -16.86 -3.63
N GLY A 34 -12.84 -17.88 -3.22
CA GLY A 34 -12.30 -19.20 -2.91
C GLY A 34 -11.38 -19.25 -1.68
N LEU A 35 -11.46 -18.27 -0.78
CA LEU A 35 -10.71 -18.23 0.48
C LEU A 35 -11.61 -17.73 1.61
N SER A 36 -11.32 -18.20 2.82
CA SER A 36 -11.87 -17.60 4.04
C SER A 36 -11.37 -16.15 4.21
N TYR A 37 -12.02 -15.38 5.07
CA TYR A 37 -11.55 -14.05 5.42
C TYR A 37 -10.18 -14.11 6.11
N GLU A 38 -10.00 -15.09 6.99
CA GLU A 38 -8.81 -15.32 7.79
C GLU A 38 -7.61 -15.63 6.90
N ASP A 39 -7.75 -16.55 5.94
CA ASP A 39 -6.69 -16.92 5.00
C ASP A 39 -6.32 -15.74 4.10
N GLY A 40 -7.31 -15.02 3.60
CA GLY A 40 -7.10 -13.83 2.78
C GLY A 40 -6.37 -12.73 3.55
N ALA A 41 -6.80 -12.47 4.78
CA ALA A 41 -6.18 -11.50 5.68
C ALA A 41 -4.74 -11.90 6.04
N ALA A 42 -4.48 -13.18 6.32
CA ALA A 42 -3.14 -13.70 6.60
C ALA A 42 -2.19 -13.47 5.42
N ARG A 43 -2.63 -13.78 4.18
CA ARG A 43 -1.85 -13.51 2.96
C ARG A 43 -1.55 -12.02 2.77
N VAL A 44 -2.52 -11.13 3.05
CA VAL A 44 -2.29 -9.68 2.99
C VAL A 44 -1.31 -9.20 4.05
N ILE A 45 -1.34 -9.78 5.25
CA ILE A 45 -0.37 -9.46 6.31
C ILE A 45 1.03 -9.90 5.89
N GLU A 46 1.16 -11.12 5.39
CA GLU A 46 2.42 -11.70 4.93
C GLU A 46 3.06 -10.89 3.80
N ILE A 47 2.31 -10.60 2.73
CA ILE A 47 2.85 -9.82 1.61
C ILE A 47 3.28 -8.41 2.03
N ASN A 48 2.52 -7.76 2.92
CA ASN A 48 2.87 -6.44 3.43
C ASN A 48 4.11 -6.48 4.33
N ARG A 49 4.33 -7.56 5.09
CA ARG A 49 5.55 -7.76 5.87
C ARG A 49 6.76 -7.88 4.96
N HIS A 50 6.66 -8.65 3.88
CA HIS A 50 7.73 -8.76 2.89
C HIS A 50 8.01 -7.43 2.19
N LEU A 51 6.98 -6.73 1.73
CA LEU A 51 7.14 -5.41 1.10
C LEU A 51 7.83 -4.41 2.04
N GLU A 52 7.43 -4.37 3.31
CA GLU A 52 8.05 -3.47 4.28
C GLU A 52 9.51 -3.81 4.56
N ALA A 53 9.85 -5.09 4.69
CA ALA A 53 11.23 -5.53 4.84
C ALA A 53 12.08 -5.12 3.62
N PHE A 54 11.59 -5.41 2.41
CA PHE A 54 12.32 -5.06 1.18
C PHE A 54 12.51 -3.56 0.99
N CYS A 55 11.50 -2.75 1.32
CA CYS A 55 11.62 -1.30 1.22
C CYS A 55 12.63 -0.75 2.25
N ARG A 56 12.74 -1.38 3.43
CA ARG A 56 13.73 -0.97 4.44
C ARG A 56 15.16 -1.18 3.96
N ASP A 57 15.39 -2.24 3.18
CA ASP A 57 16.70 -2.61 2.67
C ASP A 57 17.03 -1.95 1.31
N SER A 58 16.16 -1.06 0.80
CA SER A 58 16.33 -0.43 -0.52
C SER A 58 16.37 1.09 -0.43
N ASP A 59 17.53 1.67 -0.76
CA ASP A 59 17.69 3.12 -0.79
C ASP A 59 16.76 3.78 -1.79
N GLY A 60 16.15 4.90 -1.39
CA GLY A 60 15.21 5.64 -2.22
C GLY A 60 13.81 5.02 -2.35
N VAL A 61 13.56 3.87 -1.72
CA VAL A 61 12.23 3.28 -1.61
C VAL A 61 11.77 3.34 -0.16
N PHE A 62 10.48 3.64 0.08
CA PHE A 62 9.92 3.44 1.41
C PHE A 62 8.50 2.89 1.37
N PHE A 63 8.17 2.16 2.43
CA PHE A 63 6.85 1.55 2.59
C PHE A 63 5.89 2.49 3.31
N TRP A 64 4.69 2.66 2.74
CA TRP A 64 3.65 3.51 3.31
C TRP A 64 2.46 2.69 3.82
N ARG A 65 2.32 2.66 5.16
CA ARG A 65 1.18 2.04 5.83
C ARG A 65 -0.03 2.96 5.83
N GLN A 66 -1.15 2.47 5.32
CA GLN A 66 -2.37 3.25 5.20
C GLN A 66 -3.23 3.21 6.48
N LYS A 67 -2.61 3.47 7.64
CA LYS A 67 -3.22 3.29 8.97
C LYS A 67 -4.59 3.97 9.11
N ARG A 68 -4.73 5.18 8.56
CA ARG A 68 -5.95 5.99 8.70
C ARG A 68 -7.10 5.52 7.82
N VAL A 69 -6.84 4.79 6.74
CA VAL A 69 -7.89 4.27 5.84
C VAL A 69 -8.75 3.23 6.56
N TRP A 70 -8.12 2.43 7.43
CA TRP A 70 -8.77 1.32 8.12
C TRP A 70 -9.52 1.71 9.39
N ASN A 71 -9.16 2.83 10.03
CA ASN A 71 -9.79 3.29 11.26
C ASN A 71 -11.10 4.05 10.98
N SER A 72 -12.09 3.41 10.35
CA SER A 72 -13.37 4.02 9.94
C SER A 72 -14.50 3.61 10.88
N VAL A 73 -15.39 4.54 11.20
CA VAL A 73 -16.72 4.21 11.76
C VAL A 73 -17.76 3.90 10.67
N HIS A 74 -17.46 4.25 9.42
CA HIS A 74 -18.30 3.99 8.25
C HIS A 74 -17.74 2.83 7.43
N GLU A 75 -18.61 2.08 6.75
CA GLU A 75 -18.21 1.10 5.74
C GLU A 75 -17.34 1.79 4.67
N VAL A 76 -16.23 1.17 4.30
CA VAL A 76 -15.27 1.74 3.34
C VAL A 76 -15.27 1.01 2.01
N PHE A 77 -15.83 -0.19 1.95
CA PHE A 77 -15.92 -0.98 0.72
C PHE A 77 -17.28 -0.84 0.03
N ARG A 78 -17.29 -1.13 -1.26
CA ARG A 78 -18.50 -1.45 -2.01
C ARG A 78 -18.98 -2.85 -1.63
N ALA A 79 -20.15 -3.22 -2.12
CA ALA A 79 -20.75 -4.54 -1.88
C ALA A 79 -19.85 -5.71 -2.35
N ASP A 80 -18.92 -5.49 -3.28
CA ASP A 80 -17.96 -6.51 -3.72
C ASP A 80 -16.88 -6.84 -2.69
N GLY A 81 -16.72 -6.00 -1.65
CA GLY A 81 -15.72 -6.17 -0.59
C GLY A 81 -14.27 -6.04 -1.04
N VAL A 82 -14.01 -5.52 -2.24
CA VAL A 82 -12.68 -5.32 -2.82
C VAL A 82 -12.43 -3.86 -3.13
N HIS A 83 -13.38 -3.19 -3.78
CA HIS A 83 -13.25 -1.79 -4.17
C HIS A 83 -13.74 -0.87 -3.06
N PHE A 84 -13.10 0.28 -2.90
CA PHE A 84 -13.58 1.30 -1.99
C PHE A 84 -14.85 1.98 -2.52
N ASN A 85 -15.74 2.34 -1.58
CA ASN A 85 -16.81 3.31 -1.83
C ASN A 85 -16.26 4.75 -1.76
N ASP A 86 -17.12 5.76 -1.85
CA ASP A 86 -16.67 7.16 -1.88
C ASP A 86 -15.96 7.57 -0.58
N VAL A 87 -16.43 7.10 0.57
CA VAL A 87 -15.77 7.31 1.87
C VAL A 87 -14.41 6.64 1.89
N GLY A 88 -14.31 5.38 1.46
CA GLY A 88 -13.05 4.66 1.37
C GLY A 88 -12.04 5.34 0.43
N ASN A 89 -12.49 5.79 -0.74
CA ASN A 89 -11.66 6.51 -1.72
C ASN A 89 -11.16 7.83 -1.16
N TYR A 90 -12.04 8.64 -0.55
CA TYR A 90 -11.63 9.90 0.08
C TYR A 90 -10.51 9.68 1.12
N ARG A 91 -10.65 8.66 1.96
CA ARG A 91 -9.65 8.34 3.00
C ARG A 91 -8.36 7.79 2.39
N PHE A 92 -8.48 6.96 1.36
CA PHE A 92 -7.36 6.42 0.61
C PHE A 92 -6.55 7.54 -0.06
N TYR A 93 -7.19 8.46 -0.78
CA TYR A 93 -6.54 9.60 -1.40
C TYR A 93 -5.87 10.52 -0.37
N ARG A 94 -6.50 10.75 0.78
CA ARG A 94 -5.87 11.50 1.88
C ARG A 94 -4.61 10.80 2.41
N SER A 95 -4.60 9.47 2.44
CA SER A 95 -3.42 8.68 2.80
C SER A 95 -2.31 8.80 1.74
N LEU A 96 -2.66 8.70 0.45
CA LEU A 96 -1.73 8.89 -0.66
C LEU A 96 -1.10 10.28 -0.66
N ARG A 97 -1.89 11.33 -0.39
CA ARG A 97 -1.36 12.68 -0.22
C ARG A 97 -0.29 12.73 0.87
N GLY A 98 -0.53 12.08 2.01
CA GLY A 98 0.46 11.99 3.09
C GLY A 98 1.75 11.29 2.64
N ALA A 99 1.62 10.21 1.87
CA ALA A 99 2.73 9.45 1.32
C ALA A 99 3.60 10.32 0.39
N MET A 100 2.95 11.05 -0.52
CA MET A 100 3.61 11.98 -1.45
C MET A 100 4.30 13.13 -0.71
N MET A 101 3.62 13.74 0.27
CA MET A 101 4.23 14.82 1.07
C MET A 101 5.48 14.34 1.82
N LYS A 102 5.46 13.10 2.34
CA LYS A 102 6.65 12.52 2.98
C LYS A 102 7.78 12.30 1.99
N ALA A 103 7.48 11.80 0.79
CA ALA A 103 8.48 11.62 -0.27
C ALA A 103 9.10 12.96 -0.69
N VAL A 104 8.28 13.99 -0.90
CA VAL A 104 8.74 15.35 -1.24
C VAL A 104 9.64 15.91 -0.14
N GLN A 105 9.25 15.78 1.14
CA GLN A 105 10.08 16.20 2.26
C GLN A 105 11.44 15.50 2.28
N GLN A 106 11.51 14.22 1.90
CA GLN A 106 12.79 13.47 1.84
C GLN A 106 13.64 13.77 0.59
N VAL A 107 13.12 14.56 -0.35
CA VAL A 107 13.85 15.00 -1.56
C VAL A 107 14.35 16.43 -1.42
N PHE A 108 13.55 17.31 -0.81
CA PHE A 108 13.81 18.75 -0.77
C PHE A 108 13.99 19.32 0.63
N GLY A 109 13.74 18.52 1.67
CA GLY A 109 13.95 18.91 3.07
C GLY A 109 15.24 18.37 3.64
#